data_AF-A0A7M4AHT5-F1
#
_entry.id   AF-A0A7M4AHT5-F1
#
_cell.length_a   1.000
_cell.length_b   1.000
_cell.length_c   1.000
_cell.angle_alpha   90.00
_cell.angle_beta   90.00
_cell.angle_gamma   90.00
#
_symmetry.space_group_name_H-M   'P 1'
#
loop_
_entity.id
_entity.type
_entity.pdbx_description
1 polymer ?
#
loop_
_entity_poly.entity_id
_entity_poly.type
_entity_poly.pdbx_seq_one_letter_code
_entity_poly.pdbx_strand_id
1 'polypeptide(L)'
;MARAFRAGIEPKRKLRMPLRQRLWRPVKDLASLTSRAERTVQQMGPLTEVPSLVRIENEHWVFERIEASVLSQLSHRLVVQTPTGEEVLGVTEDLTTALEVARCVAESDQRVVLIQAL
;
A
#
# COMPACT_ATOMS: atom_id res chain seq x y z
N MET A 1 14.67 15.63 -17.98
CA MET A 1 14.91 17.08 -17.82
C MET A 1 16.41 17.30 -17.55
N ALA A 2 17.13 17.96 -18.47
CA ALA A 2 18.58 18.09 -18.38
C ALA A 2 19.00 19.25 -17.46
N ARG A 3 19.92 18.99 -16.54
CA ARG A 3 20.51 19.97 -15.63
C ARG A 3 21.54 20.79 -16.43
N ALA A 4 21.23 22.04 -16.76
CA ALA A 4 22.15 22.90 -17.51
C ALA A 4 23.45 23.13 -16.72
N PHE A 5 24.59 22.77 -17.33
CA PHE A 5 25.90 22.95 -16.74
C PHE A 5 26.20 24.45 -16.56
N ARG A 6 26.43 24.89 -15.32
CA ARG A 6 26.74 26.29 -14.97
C ARG A 6 28.17 26.71 -15.36
N ALA A 7 29.01 25.74 -15.74
CA ALA A 7 30.36 25.94 -16.21
C ALA A 7 30.32 26.29 -17.71
N GLY A 8 30.91 27.43 -18.11
CA GLY A 8 31.01 27.86 -19.51
C GLY A 8 30.14 29.07 -19.92
N ILE A 9 29.23 29.54 -19.06
CA ILE A 9 28.44 30.75 -19.36
C ILE A 9 29.24 32.01 -19.00
N GLU A 10 29.31 32.98 -19.91
CA GLU A 10 29.95 34.28 -19.67
C GLU A 10 29.41 34.98 -18.41
N PRO A 11 30.25 35.58 -17.56
CA PRO A 11 29.82 36.16 -16.27
C PRO A 11 28.74 37.23 -16.38
N LYS A 12 28.74 38.02 -17.46
CA LYS A 12 27.76 39.08 -17.73
C LYS A 12 26.37 38.55 -18.10
N ARG A 13 26.30 37.31 -18.61
CA ARG A 13 25.05 36.62 -18.97
C ARG A 13 24.51 35.76 -17.82
N LYS A 14 25.27 35.63 -16.72
CA LYS A 14 24.78 34.94 -15.51
C LYS A 14 23.81 35.84 -14.77
N LEU A 15 22.59 35.33 -14.57
CA LEU A 15 21.61 35.96 -13.69
C LEU A 15 22.18 35.98 -12.26
N ARG A 16 22.51 37.17 -11.72
CA ARG A 16 22.88 37.33 -10.32
C ARG A 16 21.62 37.36 -9.47
N MET A 17 21.19 36.19 -9.00
CA MET A 17 20.23 36.11 -7.90
C MET A 17 21.03 36.06 -6.59
N PRO A 18 21.06 37.13 -5.78
CA PRO A 18 21.60 37.01 -4.45
C PRO A 18 20.78 35.95 -3.71
N LEU A 19 21.46 34.95 -3.16
CA LEU A 19 20.83 34.00 -2.25
C LEU A 19 20.35 34.82 -1.06
N ARG A 20 19.06 35.18 -1.03
CA ARG A 20 18.45 35.73 0.16
C ARG A 20 18.56 34.64 1.22
N GLN A 21 19.43 34.85 2.20
CA GLN A 21 19.46 34.02 3.41
C GLN A 21 18.12 34.24 4.11
N ARG A 22 17.13 33.42 3.77
CA ARG A 22 15.88 33.37 4.49
C ARG A 22 16.18 32.65 5.79
N LEU A 23 16.06 33.37 6.90
CA LEU A 23 15.99 32.77 8.23
C LEU A 23 14.72 31.91 8.26
N TRP A 24 14.89 30.60 8.09
CA TRP A 24 13.79 29.64 8.21
C TRP A 24 13.25 29.71 9.62
N ARG A 25 11.95 30.00 9.75
CA ARG A 25 11.25 30.08 11.03
C ARG A 25 10.24 28.94 11.06
N PRO A 26 10.64 27.73 11.50
CA PRO A 26 9.83 26.51 11.34
C PRO A 26 8.39 26.69 11.77
N VAL A 27 8.15 27.30 12.94
CA VAL A 27 6.80 27.50 13.47
C VAL A 27 5.93 28.38 12.57
N LYS A 28 6.44 29.50 12.08
CA LYS A 28 5.68 30.42 11.20
C LYS A 28 5.56 29.88 9.79
N ASP A 29 6.62 29.29 9.27
CA ASP A 29 6.68 28.81 7.89
C ASP A 29 5.82 27.54 7.71
N LEU A 30 5.73 26.68 8.75
CA LEU A 30 4.91 25.47 8.74
C LEU A 30 3.48 25.67 9.23
N ALA A 31 3.14 26.79 9.87
CA ALA A 31 1.77 27.08 10.33
C ALA A 31 0.72 26.97 9.20
N SER A 32 1.09 27.39 7.99
CA SER A 32 0.21 27.28 6.81
C SER A 32 0.05 25.86 6.27
N LEU A 33 1.05 25.00 6.47
CA LEU A 33 1.01 23.60 6.07
C LEU A 33 0.19 22.77 7.05
N THR A 34 0.42 22.99 8.35
CA THR A 34 -0.33 22.35 9.44
C THR A 34 -1.82 22.70 9.36
N SER A 35 -2.16 23.99 9.22
CA SER A 35 -3.56 24.43 9.08
C SER A 35 -4.26 23.82 7.84
N ARG A 36 -3.52 23.58 6.76
CA ARG A 36 -4.08 22.93 5.55
C ARG A 36 -4.26 21.44 5.76
N ALA A 37 -3.28 20.78 6.38
CA ALA A 37 -3.38 19.36 6.71
C ALA A 37 -4.60 19.09 7.60
N GLU A 38 -4.83 19.90 8.62
CA GLU A 38 -5.99 19.78 9.51
C GLU A 38 -7.32 19.90 8.76
N ARG A 39 -7.46 20.88 7.84
CA ARG A 39 -8.65 21.01 7.00
C ARG A 39 -8.86 19.82 6.08
N THR A 40 -7.78 19.32 5.47
CA THR A 40 -7.85 18.13 4.63
C THR A 40 -8.30 16.92 5.43
N VAL A 41 -7.73 16.70 6.62
CA VAL A 41 -8.12 15.59 7.51
C VAL A 41 -9.60 15.68 7.88
N GLN A 42 -10.13 16.87 8.18
CA GLN A 42 -11.56 17.06 8.45
C GLN A 42 -12.45 16.75 7.23
N GLN A 43 -11.97 17.00 6.00
CA GLN A 43 -12.70 16.74 4.77
C GLN A 43 -12.64 15.28 4.32
N MET A 44 -11.60 14.53 4.68
CA MET A 44 -11.39 13.14 4.21
C MET A 44 -12.35 12.12 4.83
N GLY A 45 -13.09 12.49 5.88
CA GLY A 45 -14.03 11.57 6.55
C GLY A 45 -13.33 10.48 7.37
N PRO A 46 -14.08 9.49 7.89
CA PRO A 46 -13.50 8.41 8.67
C PRO A 46 -12.56 7.55 7.80
N LEU A 47 -11.44 7.11 8.38
CA LEU A 47 -10.51 6.20 7.73
C LEU A 47 -11.20 4.85 7.52
N THR A 48 -11.57 4.55 6.28
CA THR A 48 -12.06 3.23 5.89
C THR A 48 -10.88 2.31 5.68
N GLU A 49 -10.85 1.17 6.37
CA GLU A 49 -9.85 0.13 6.12
C GLU A 49 -10.05 -0.41 4.70
N VAL A 50 -9.03 -0.24 3.86
CA VAL A 50 -8.99 -0.86 2.53
C VAL A 50 -8.44 -2.27 2.71
N PRO A 51 -9.21 -3.33 2.40
CA PRO A 51 -8.72 -4.70 2.54
C PRO A 51 -7.49 -4.89 1.64
N SER A 52 -6.37 -5.21 2.25
CA SER A 52 -5.09 -5.41 1.57
C SER A 52 -5.07 -6.78 0.88
N LEU A 53 -5.45 -6.82 -0.40
CA LEU A 53 -5.20 -7.97 -1.27
C LEU A 53 -3.78 -7.85 -1.84
N VAL A 54 -2.76 -8.14 -1.03
CA VAL A 54 -1.35 -8.08 -1.46
C VAL A 54 -0.80 -9.51 -1.56
N ARG A 55 -0.32 -9.89 -2.75
CA ARG A 55 0.45 -11.12 -2.98
C ARG A 55 1.87 -10.73 -3.40
N ILE A 56 2.88 -11.24 -2.71
CA ILE A 56 4.29 -10.99 -3.05
C ILE A 56 4.78 -12.11 -3.95
N GLU A 57 5.12 -11.81 -5.20
CA GLU A 57 5.81 -12.73 -6.11
C GLU A 57 7.07 -12.05 -6.68
N ASN A 58 8.22 -12.72 -6.55
CA ASN A 58 9.49 -12.37 -7.20
C ASN A 58 10.01 -10.94 -6.94
N GLU A 59 9.88 -10.42 -5.72
CA GLU A 59 10.36 -9.08 -5.31
C GLU A 59 9.77 -7.89 -6.08
N HIS A 60 8.70 -8.10 -6.85
CA HIS A 60 8.02 -7.04 -7.58
C HIS A 60 6.59 -6.88 -7.08
N TRP A 61 6.18 -5.64 -6.84
CA TRP A 61 4.81 -5.31 -6.45
C TRP A 61 3.93 -5.36 -7.69
N VAL A 62 3.09 -6.38 -7.80
CA VAL A 62 2.08 -6.49 -8.87
C VAL A 62 0.72 -6.16 -8.29
N PHE A 63 0.05 -5.16 -8.87
CA PHE A 63 -1.34 -4.82 -8.55
C PHE A 63 -2.25 -5.42 -9.61
N GLU A 64 -3.01 -6.44 -9.24
CA GLU A 64 -4.03 -7.01 -10.12
C GLU A 64 -5.41 -6.49 -9.73
N ARG A 65 -6.14 -5.98 -10.72
CA ARG A 65 -7.52 -5.53 -10.53
C ARG A 65 -8.43 -6.71 -10.84
N ILE A 66 -9.06 -7.25 -9.81
CA ILE A 66 -10.04 -8.32 -9.94
C ILE A 66 -11.40 -7.71 -10.27
N GLU A 67 -12.13 -8.31 -11.21
CA GLU A 67 -13.50 -7.90 -11.51
C GLU A 67 -14.43 -8.21 -10.31
N ALA A 68 -15.42 -7.34 -10.08
CA ALA A 68 -16.36 -7.52 -8.98
C ALA A 68 -17.21 -8.81 -9.11
N SER A 69 -17.41 -9.30 -10.33
CA SER A 69 -18.05 -10.57 -10.65
C SER A 69 -17.33 -11.75 -10.00
N VAL A 70 -16.01 -11.78 -10.09
CA VAL A 70 -15.18 -12.87 -9.52
C VAL A 70 -15.25 -12.87 -8.00
N LEU A 71 -15.26 -11.68 -7.37
CA LEU A 71 -15.42 -11.59 -5.91
C LEU A 71 -16.76 -12.14 -5.43
N SER A 72 -17.81 -12.04 -6.24
CA SER A 72 -19.14 -12.59 -5.90
C SER A 72 -19.23 -14.12 -6.04
N GLN A 73 -18.29 -14.74 -6.75
CA GLN A 73 -18.23 -16.19 -7.00
C GLN A 73 -17.40 -16.93 -5.95
N LEU A 74 -16.68 -16.21 -5.10
CA LEU A 74 -15.93 -16.78 -3.99
C LEU A 74 -16.84 -17.53 -3.01
N SER A 75 -16.54 -18.79 -2.74
CA SER A 75 -17.44 -19.69 -2.01
C SER A 75 -16.79 -20.42 -0.84
N HIS A 76 -15.46 -20.55 -0.80
CA HIS A 76 -14.75 -21.30 0.24
C HIS A 76 -13.76 -20.40 0.98
N ARG A 77 -13.87 -20.34 2.31
CA ARG A 77 -12.96 -19.62 3.21
C ARG A 77 -11.96 -20.57 3.86
N LEU A 78 -10.68 -20.20 3.84
CA LEU A 78 -9.58 -20.95 4.47
C LEU A 78 -9.23 -20.29 5.81
N VAL A 79 -9.39 -21.04 6.90
CA VAL A 79 -9.16 -20.56 8.28
C VAL A 79 -8.11 -21.42 8.97
N VAL A 80 -7.16 -20.78 9.64
CA VAL A 80 -6.18 -21.45 10.50
C VAL A 80 -6.41 -21.04 11.95
N GLN A 81 -6.29 -22.02 12.84
CA GLN A 81 -6.36 -21.76 14.28
C GLN A 81 -4.97 -21.41 14.79
N THR A 82 -4.81 -20.19 15.29
CA THR A 82 -3.61 -19.70 15.98
C THR A 82 -3.88 -19.62 17.49
N PRO A 83 -2.84 -19.62 18.35
CA PRO A 83 -3.04 -19.44 19.80
C PRO A 83 -3.72 -18.11 20.15
N THR A 84 -3.69 -17.13 19.24
CA THR A 84 -4.30 -15.81 19.37
C THR A 84 -5.73 -15.72 18.83
N GLY A 85 -6.23 -16.74 18.12
CA GLY A 85 -7.57 -16.76 17.54
C GLY A 85 -7.65 -17.44 16.18
N GLU A 86 -8.77 -17.24 15.48
CA GLU A 86 -8.96 -17.65 14.10
C GLU A 86 -8.33 -16.63 13.15
N GLU A 87 -7.44 -17.10 12.28
CA GLU A 87 -6.81 -16.30 11.22
C GLU A 87 -7.32 -16.77 9.87
N VAL A 88 -7.87 -15.85 9.06
CA VAL A 88 -8.35 -16.16 7.72
C VAL A 88 -7.19 -16.01 6.74
N LEU A 89 -6.77 -17.11 6.10
CA LEU A 89 -5.69 -17.10 5.12
C LEU A 89 -6.14 -16.55 3.76
N GLY A 90 -7.38 -16.81 3.37
CA GLY A 90 -7.90 -16.41 2.08
C GLY A 90 -9.24 -17.05 1.74
N VAL A 91 -9.72 -16.74 0.55
CA VAL A 91 -11.00 -17.24 0.02
C VAL A 91 -10.77 -17.71 -1.42
N THR A 92 -11.38 -18.83 -1.80
CA THR A 92 -11.31 -19.41 -3.15
C THR A 92 -12.69 -19.57 -3.77
N GLU A 93 -12.73 -19.57 -5.10
CA GLU A 93 -13.94 -19.82 -5.89
C GLU A 93 -14.35 -21.30 -5.86
N ASP A 94 -13.38 -22.22 -5.84
CA ASP A 94 -13.61 -23.65 -5.93
C ASP A 94 -13.06 -24.42 -4.72
N LEU A 95 -13.66 -25.59 -4.45
CA LEU A 95 -13.19 -26.51 -3.41
C LEU A 95 -11.85 -27.16 -3.79
N THR A 96 -11.64 -27.43 -5.07
CA THR A 96 -10.39 -28.04 -5.57
C THR A 96 -9.19 -27.14 -5.29
N THR A 97 -9.32 -25.85 -5.61
CA THR A 97 -8.28 -24.85 -5.32
C THR A 97 -8.12 -24.63 -3.82
N ALA A 98 -9.20 -24.65 -3.03
CA ALA A 98 -9.11 -24.62 -1.57
C ALA A 98 -8.28 -25.79 -1.01
N LEU A 99 -8.49 -27.01 -1.52
CA LEU A 99 -7.77 -28.21 -1.10
C LEU A 99 -6.28 -28.16 -1.47
N GLU A 100 -5.94 -27.68 -2.66
CA GLU A 100 -4.55 -27.51 -3.08
C GLU A 100 -3.81 -26.51 -2.19
N VAL A 101 -4.45 -25.37 -1.89
CA VAL A 101 -3.88 -24.37 -0.98
C VAL A 101 -3.74 -24.94 0.44
N ALA A 102 -4.77 -25.62 0.96
CA ALA A 102 -4.72 -26.25 2.27
C ALA A 102 -3.60 -27.30 2.36
N ARG A 103 -3.40 -28.09 1.29
CA ARG A 103 -2.29 -29.05 1.20
C ARG A 103 -0.93 -28.35 1.24
N CYS A 104 -0.76 -27.29 0.45
CA CYS A 104 0.49 -26.52 0.41
C CYS A 104 0.83 -25.92 1.77
N VAL A 105 -0.16 -25.38 2.48
CA VAL A 105 -0.01 -24.84 3.84
C VAL A 105 0.32 -25.95 4.85
N ALA A 106 -0.34 -27.11 4.75
CA ALA A 106 -0.05 -28.24 5.62
C ALA A 106 1.37 -28.80 5.40
N GLU A 107 1.84 -28.85 4.15
CA GLU A 107 3.19 -29.33 3.82
C GLU A 107 4.28 -28.33 4.21
N SER A 108 4.06 -27.03 3.97
CA SER A 108 5.09 -25.98 4.17
C SER A 108 5.14 -25.47 5.62
N ASP A 109 3.98 -25.19 6.21
CA ASP A 109 3.88 -24.56 7.54
C ASP A 109 3.51 -25.54 8.66
N GLN A 110 3.20 -26.80 8.32
CA GLN A 110 2.75 -27.84 9.27
C GLN A 110 1.51 -27.42 10.09
N ARG A 111 0.62 -26.62 9.47
CA ARG A 111 -0.63 -26.14 10.10
C ARG A 111 -1.85 -26.85 9.54
N VAL A 112 -2.84 -27.06 10.40
CA VAL A 112 -4.16 -27.58 9.99
C VAL A 112 -5.03 -26.42 9.53
N VAL A 113 -5.59 -26.55 8.33
CA VAL A 113 -6.48 -25.56 7.72
C VAL A 113 -7.92 -26.10 7.72
N LEU A 114 -8.85 -25.26 8.14
CA LEU A 114 -10.29 -25.50 8.05
C LEU A 114 -10.84 -24.81 6.80
N ILE A 115 -11.53 -25.56 5.96
CA ILE A 115 -12.26 -25.03 4.80
C ILE A 115 -13.73 -24.87 5.19
N GLN A 116 -14.24 -23.65 5.13
CA GLN A 116 -15.63 -23.31 5.45
C GLN A 116 -16.33 -22.78 4.20
N ALA A 117 -17.58 -23.17 3.98
CA ALA A 117 -18.42 -22.50 2.98
C ALA A 117 -18.81 -21.11 3.48
N LEU A 118 -18.86 -20.12 2.57
CA LEU A 118 -19.30 -18.76 2.85
C LEU A 118 -20.83 -18.63 2.93
#